data_AF-A0A354PFW6-F1
#
_entry.id   AF-A0A354PFW6-F1
#
_cell.length_a   1.000
_cell.length_b   1.000
_cell.length_c   1.000
_cell.angle_alpha   90.00
_cell.angle_beta   90.00
_cell.angle_gamma   90.00
#
_symmetry.space_group_name_H-M   'P 1'
#
loop_
_entity.id
_entity.type
_entity.pdbx_description
1 polymer ?
#
loop_
_entity_poly.entity_id
_entity_poly.type
_entity_poly.pdbx_seq_one_letter_code
_entity_poly.pdbx_strand_id
1 'polypeptide(L)'
;MLFVVTHAPAVSPTSWIEAPKDHKLGLCDGKIVCLNAKGKQLAAVPPWMKDEPVFEQLQALTTWLDEHATQCLHTVEHWMLRSLILPRETITQTWPDVAWRSALENMVIAAADKSGKIDFDQVGLLRDVDLKRGLGIVDLDGESKWLKSASIAVPHPILIKELDDLRELVGDLGANQPIEQLYRPVYQPTKEQTVLTSIRDYAGGMFEQLNFALGVCRRLGYPVRGGYATCKVWEGNDPLEARYYVGAEYPEAETETGELIFVNKKQQAVAMRDVGPVTFSEGVRMASAIYAKRKVEKQESAES
;
A
#
# COMPACT_ATOMS: atom_id res chain seq x y z
N MET A 1 20.89 -20.94 11.87
CA MET A 1 19.72 -21.58 12.49
C MET A 1 18.56 -21.27 11.56
N LEU A 2 18.16 -22.22 10.72
CA LEU A 2 17.09 -22.05 9.74
C LEU A 2 15.77 -21.82 10.48
N PHE A 3 15.04 -20.75 10.15
CA PHE A 3 13.63 -20.64 10.52
C PHE A 3 12.82 -21.52 9.58
N VAL A 4 12.28 -22.61 10.13
CA VAL A 4 11.38 -23.53 9.42
C VAL A 4 10.04 -22.82 9.20
N VAL A 5 9.59 -22.75 7.96
CA VAL A 5 8.23 -22.35 7.59
C VAL A 5 7.27 -23.39 8.16
N THR A 6 6.66 -23.11 9.31
CA THR A 6 5.58 -23.93 9.84
C THR A 6 4.30 -23.61 9.05
N HIS A 7 3.73 -24.63 8.40
CA HIS A 7 2.38 -24.57 7.87
C HIS A 7 1.43 -24.06 8.97
N ALA A 8 0.62 -23.06 8.64
CA ALA A 8 -0.38 -22.53 9.56
C ALA A 8 -1.30 -23.68 10.02
N PRO A 9 -1.44 -23.92 11.34
CA PRO A 9 -2.43 -24.87 11.84
C PRO A 9 -3.83 -24.38 11.48
N ALA A 10 -4.81 -25.28 11.42
CA ALA A 10 -6.22 -24.93 11.31
C ALA A 10 -6.55 -23.87 12.37
N VAL A 11 -6.91 -22.67 11.91
CA VAL A 11 -7.11 -21.51 12.79
C VAL A 11 -8.25 -21.85 13.73
N SER A 12 -7.93 -21.93 15.01
CA SER A 12 -8.90 -22.08 16.07
C SER A 12 -9.26 -20.70 16.58
N PRO A 13 -10.53 -20.44 16.93
CA PRO A 13 -10.94 -19.13 17.40
C PRO A 13 -10.12 -18.70 18.62
N THR A 14 -9.71 -17.43 18.61
CA THR A 14 -8.77 -16.85 19.59
C THR A 14 -9.31 -16.93 21.02
N SER A 15 -10.64 -16.95 21.18
CA SER A 15 -11.33 -17.16 22.46
C SER A 15 -12.80 -17.51 22.22
N TRP A 16 -13.42 -18.18 23.19
CA TRP A 16 -14.85 -18.49 23.23
C TRP A 16 -15.54 -17.69 24.32
N ILE A 17 -16.68 -17.06 24.00
CA ILE A 17 -17.50 -16.27 24.91
C ILE A 17 -18.85 -16.99 25.09
N GLU A 18 -19.33 -17.05 26.34
CA GLU A 18 -20.62 -17.65 26.64
C GLU A 18 -21.77 -16.90 25.96
N ALA A 19 -22.74 -17.66 25.46
CA ALA A 19 -23.96 -17.16 24.83
C ALA A 19 -25.17 -17.96 25.34
N PRO A 20 -26.41 -17.47 25.13
CA PRO A 20 -27.61 -18.16 25.60
C PRO A 20 -27.71 -19.62 25.15
N LYS A 21 -28.47 -20.41 25.93
CA LYS A 21 -28.71 -21.85 25.69
C LYS A 21 -27.42 -22.68 25.67
N ASP A 22 -26.46 -22.34 26.54
CA ASP A 22 -25.15 -22.99 26.67
C ASP A 22 -24.34 -23.03 25.36
N HIS A 23 -24.61 -22.10 24.44
CA HIS A 23 -23.80 -21.92 23.24
C HIS A 23 -22.58 -21.06 23.57
N LYS A 24 -21.57 -21.11 22.70
CA LYS A 24 -20.44 -20.17 22.76
C LYS A 24 -20.22 -19.53 21.40
N LEU A 25 -19.82 -18.27 21.40
CA LEU A 25 -19.41 -17.55 20.19
C LEU A 25 -17.92 -17.26 20.23
N GLY A 26 -17.29 -17.23 19.06
CA GLY A 26 -15.88 -16.89 18.92
C GLY A 26 -15.62 -16.24 17.57
N LEU A 27 -14.42 -15.70 17.39
CA LEU A 27 -13.96 -15.15 16.12
C LEU A 27 -12.87 -16.05 15.54
N CYS A 28 -13.05 -16.45 14.29
CA CYS A 28 -12.10 -17.24 13.51
C CYS A 28 -12.00 -16.62 12.11
N ASP A 29 -10.81 -16.17 11.72
CA ASP A 29 -10.55 -15.54 10.41
C ASP A 29 -11.56 -14.44 10.05
N GLY A 30 -11.82 -13.52 10.98
CA GLY A 30 -12.75 -12.41 10.79
C GLY A 30 -14.23 -12.83 10.72
N LYS A 31 -14.56 -14.08 11.08
CA LYS A 31 -15.93 -14.60 11.07
C LYS A 31 -16.37 -15.04 12.46
N ILE A 32 -17.62 -14.73 12.78
CA ILE A 32 -18.25 -15.22 14.00
C ILE A 32 -18.59 -16.71 13.81
N VAL A 33 -18.07 -17.54 14.71
CA VAL A 33 -18.31 -18.99 14.78
C VAL A 33 -19.06 -19.34 16.06
N CYS A 34 -19.78 -20.45 16.06
CA CYS A 34 -20.63 -20.86 17.18
C CYS A 34 -20.38 -22.32 17.60
N LEU A 35 -20.19 -22.57 18.90
CA LEU A 35 -20.29 -23.88 19.52
C LEU A 35 -21.69 -24.09 20.09
N ASN A 36 -22.20 -25.31 19.97
CA ASN A 36 -23.37 -25.73 20.73
C ASN A 36 -23.00 -26.18 22.16
N ALA A 37 -24.02 -26.51 22.96
CA ALA A 37 -23.88 -27.02 24.32
C ALA A 37 -23.02 -28.28 24.47
N LYS A 38 -22.77 -29.03 23.38
CA LYS A 38 -21.89 -30.22 23.37
C LYS A 38 -20.44 -29.87 22.98
N GLY A 39 -20.11 -28.60 22.84
CA GLY A 39 -18.79 -28.13 22.40
C GLY A 39 -18.49 -28.38 20.91
N LYS A 40 -19.50 -28.72 20.10
CA LYS A 40 -19.32 -28.92 18.65
C LYS A 40 -19.53 -27.61 17.90
N GLN A 41 -18.57 -27.24 17.06
CA GLN A 41 -18.71 -26.10 16.16
C GLN A 41 -19.79 -26.36 15.11
N LEU A 42 -20.69 -25.40 14.99
CA LEU A 42 -21.77 -25.40 14.02
C LEU A 42 -21.27 -24.87 12.67
N ALA A 43 -21.90 -25.32 11.59
CA ALA A 43 -21.57 -24.85 10.24
C ALA A 43 -21.93 -23.37 10.01
N ALA A 44 -22.90 -22.85 10.77
CA ALA A 44 -23.31 -21.46 10.75
C ALA A 44 -23.83 -21.03 12.13
N VAL A 45 -23.79 -19.73 12.39
CA VAL A 45 -24.42 -19.15 13.58
C VAL A 45 -25.95 -19.23 13.41
N PRO A 46 -26.68 -19.82 14.38
CA PRO A 46 -28.13 -19.92 14.31
C PRO A 46 -28.80 -18.55 14.16
N PRO A 47 -29.90 -18.41 13.39
CA PRO A 47 -30.54 -17.12 13.15
C PRO A 47 -30.94 -16.38 14.43
N TRP A 48 -31.51 -17.10 15.41
CA TRP A 48 -31.94 -16.53 16.70
C TRP A 48 -30.80 -15.94 17.54
N MET A 49 -29.54 -16.34 17.27
CA MET A 49 -28.37 -15.82 17.99
C MET A 49 -27.99 -14.42 17.49
N LYS A 50 -28.43 -14.02 16.29
CA LYS A 50 -28.04 -12.74 15.70
C LYS A 50 -28.64 -11.53 16.42
N ASP A 51 -29.77 -11.74 17.09
CA ASP A 51 -30.47 -10.72 17.87
C ASP A 51 -29.94 -10.63 19.32
N GLU A 52 -28.94 -11.45 19.67
CA GLU A 52 -28.37 -11.46 21.02
C GLU A 52 -27.26 -10.40 21.16
N PRO A 53 -27.19 -9.68 22.30
CA PRO A 53 -26.19 -8.62 22.51
C PRO A 53 -24.74 -9.07 22.32
N VAL A 54 -24.42 -10.32 22.65
CA VAL A 54 -23.07 -10.88 22.48
C VAL A 54 -22.70 -11.04 21.01
N PHE A 55 -23.66 -11.34 20.14
CA PHE A 55 -23.43 -11.42 18.70
C PHE A 55 -23.22 -10.02 18.12
N GLU A 56 -24.04 -9.04 18.51
CA GLU A 56 -23.89 -7.64 18.07
C GLU A 56 -22.51 -7.07 18.46
N GLN A 57 -22.04 -7.34 19.68
CA GLN A 57 -20.71 -6.92 20.13
C GLN A 57 -19.58 -7.56 19.31
N LEU A 58 -19.67 -8.86 19.03
CA LEU A 58 -18.69 -9.55 18.19
C LEU A 58 -18.73 -9.06 16.74
N GLN A 59 -19.91 -8.70 16.24
CA GLN A 59 -20.06 -8.14 14.91
C GLN A 59 -19.41 -6.76 14.82
N ALA A 60 -19.64 -5.90 15.82
CA ALA A 60 -18.99 -4.59 15.91
C ALA A 60 -17.47 -4.72 16.05
N LEU A 61 -16.99 -5.69 16.85
CA LEU A 61 -15.56 -5.99 16.98
C LEU A 61 -14.95 -6.44 15.65
N THR A 62 -15.65 -7.28 14.88
CA THR A 62 -15.19 -7.73 13.56
C THR A 62 -15.00 -6.54 12.62
N THR A 63 -16.00 -5.66 12.53
CA THR A 63 -15.91 -4.44 11.73
C THR A 63 -14.73 -3.57 12.17
N TRP A 64 -14.55 -3.39 13.48
CA TRP A 64 -13.43 -2.61 14.01
C TRP A 64 -12.06 -3.22 13.67
N LEU A 65 -11.94 -4.55 13.72
CA LEU A 65 -10.69 -5.25 13.34
C LEU A 65 -10.37 -5.08 11.85
N ASP A 66 -11.37 -5.12 10.98
CA ASP A 66 -11.20 -4.89 9.53
C ASP A 66 -10.78 -3.43 9.25
N GLU A 67 -11.40 -2.47 9.93
CA GLU A 67 -11.02 -1.06 9.86
C GLU A 67 -9.59 -0.82 10.37
N HIS A 68 -9.21 -1.44 11.49
CA HIS A 68 -7.87 -1.38 12.05
C HIS A 68 -6.82 -1.98 11.10
N ALA A 69 -7.11 -3.15 10.51
CA ALA A 69 -6.24 -3.76 9.51
C ALA A 69 -6.02 -2.86 8.29
N THR A 70 -7.11 -2.25 7.80
CA THR A 70 -7.05 -1.28 6.70
C THR A 70 -6.22 -0.05 7.07
N GLN A 71 -6.39 0.48 8.30
CA GLN A 71 -5.62 1.61 8.80
C GLN A 71 -4.13 1.29 8.93
N CYS A 72 -3.78 0.11 9.44
CA CYS A 72 -2.39 -0.35 9.54
C CYS A 72 -1.74 -0.43 8.15
N LEU A 73 -2.41 -1.06 7.19
CA LEU A 73 -1.95 -1.17 5.81
C LEU A 73 -1.69 0.21 5.19
N HIS A 74 -2.68 1.12 5.27
CA HIS A 74 -2.50 2.48 4.76
C HIS A 74 -1.35 3.21 5.47
N THR A 75 -1.15 3.00 6.76
CA THR A 75 -0.08 3.68 7.50
C THR A 75 1.30 3.20 7.05
N VAL A 76 1.49 1.90 6.85
CA VAL A 76 2.74 1.33 6.33
C VAL A 76 2.96 1.75 4.87
N GLU A 77 1.91 1.80 4.05
CA GLU A 77 2.02 2.34 2.68
C GLU A 77 2.47 3.80 2.71
N HIS A 78 1.93 4.62 3.62
CA HIS A 78 2.39 6.00 3.80
C HIS A 78 3.85 6.10 4.24
N TRP A 79 4.36 5.15 5.05
CA TRP A 79 5.79 5.09 5.37
C TRP A 79 6.61 4.82 4.12
N MET A 80 6.19 3.86 3.29
CA MET A 80 6.82 3.51 2.01
C MET A 80 6.84 4.68 1.02
N LEU A 81 5.70 5.34 0.80
CA LEU A 81 5.56 6.48 -0.13
C LEU A 81 6.39 7.70 0.25
N ARG A 82 6.79 7.79 1.51
CA ARG A 82 7.63 8.89 2.03
C ARG A 82 9.05 8.46 2.33
N SER A 83 9.37 7.17 2.13
CA SER A 83 10.61 6.55 2.62
C SER A 83 10.93 6.98 4.05
N LEU A 84 9.91 6.98 4.90
CA LEU A 84 9.96 7.61 6.21
C LEU A 84 10.97 6.89 7.10
N ILE A 85 11.86 7.65 7.74
CA ILE A 85 12.75 7.12 8.78
C ILE A 85 11.92 6.93 10.05
N LEU A 86 11.93 5.70 10.54
CA LEU A 86 11.17 5.25 11.71
C LEU A 86 12.13 4.77 12.79
N PRO A 87 11.89 5.09 14.07
CA PRO A 87 12.55 4.41 15.17
C PRO A 87 12.28 2.90 15.10
N ARG A 88 13.29 2.08 15.36
CA ARG A 88 13.14 0.61 15.46
C ARG A 88 12.09 0.24 16.50
N GLU A 89 11.98 1.04 17.56
CA GLU A 89 11.00 0.88 18.64
C GLU A 89 9.57 0.95 18.11
N THR A 90 9.28 1.73 17.07
CA THR A 90 7.95 1.78 16.43
C THR A 90 7.58 0.41 15.88
N ILE A 91 8.46 -0.20 15.09
CA ILE A 91 8.24 -1.54 14.52
C ILE A 91 8.16 -2.60 15.64
N THR A 92 9.02 -2.48 16.64
CA THR A 92 9.06 -3.41 17.78
C THR A 92 7.77 -3.39 18.60
N GLN A 93 7.17 -2.23 18.81
CA GLN A 93 5.92 -2.10 19.58
C GLN A 93 4.69 -2.52 18.78
N THR A 94 4.71 -2.35 17.46
CA THR A 94 3.57 -2.74 16.60
C THR A 94 3.60 -4.20 16.18
N TRP A 95 4.77 -4.84 16.09
CA TRP A 95 4.91 -6.23 15.64
C TRP A 95 4.06 -7.29 16.37
N PRO A 96 3.76 -7.18 17.69
CA PRO A 96 2.88 -8.13 18.37
C PRO A 96 1.43 -8.09 17.86
N ASP A 97 0.98 -6.95 17.32
CA ASP A 97 -0.34 -6.81 16.71
C ASP A 97 -0.34 -7.48 15.31
N VAL A 98 -1.30 -8.38 15.09
CA VAL A 98 -1.40 -9.18 13.87
C VAL A 98 -1.69 -8.32 12.64
N ALA A 99 -2.46 -7.25 12.78
CA ALA A 99 -2.77 -6.34 11.67
C ALA A 99 -1.52 -5.57 11.23
N TRP A 100 -0.75 -5.05 12.19
CA TRP A 100 0.53 -4.39 11.92
C TRP A 100 1.56 -5.34 11.35
N ARG A 101 1.69 -6.54 11.91
CA ARG A 101 2.60 -7.57 11.40
C ARG A 101 2.25 -7.94 9.98
N SER A 102 0.98 -8.19 9.67
CA SER A 102 0.53 -8.52 8.32
C SER A 102 0.94 -7.44 7.32
N ALA A 103 0.80 -6.16 7.67
CA ALA A 103 1.20 -5.05 6.81
C ALA A 103 2.73 -4.86 6.67
N LEU A 104 3.52 -5.27 7.65
CA LEU A 104 4.97 -5.06 7.72
C LEU A 104 5.80 -6.26 7.28
N GLU A 105 5.31 -7.47 7.52
CA GLU A 105 6.00 -8.70 7.14
C GLU A 105 6.20 -8.73 5.62
N ASN A 106 7.39 -9.14 5.20
CA ASN A 106 7.85 -9.14 3.81
C ASN A 106 8.03 -7.76 3.19
N MET A 107 7.77 -6.66 3.88
CA MET A 107 8.20 -5.35 3.39
C MET A 107 9.73 -5.30 3.37
N VAL A 108 10.28 -4.72 2.30
CA VAL A 108 11.69 -4.36 2.25
C VAL A 108 11.91 -3.18 3.19
N ILE A 109 12.84 -3.36 4.12
CA ILE A 109 13.32 -2.32 5.03
C ILE A 109 14.81 -2.11 4.82
N ALA A 110 15.29 -0.92 5.13
CA ALA A 110 16.71 -0.59 5.09
C ALA A 110 17.13 0.07 6.41
N ALA A 111 18.35 -0.19 6.86
CA ALA A 111 18.91 0.52 8.01
C ALA A 111 18.96 2.03 7.73
N ALA A 112 18.77 2.84 8.77
CA ALA A 112 18.98 4.28 8.71
C ALA A 112 19.86 4.74 9.87
N ASP A 113 20.75 5.69 9.59
CA ASP A 113 21.59 6.29 10.61
C ASP A 113 20.89 7.44 11.35
N LYS A 114 21.55 7.99 12.38
CA LYS A 114 21.01 9.08 13.21
C LYS A 114 20.79 10.40 12.44
N SER A 115 21.42 10.55 11.27
CA SER A 115 21.24 11.72 10.39
C SER A 115 20.05 11.55 9.45
N GLY A 116 19.40 10.38 9.45
CA GLY A 116 18.31 10.04 8.54
C GLY A 116 18.78 9.53 7.18
N LYS A 117 20.08 9.20 7.03
CA LYS A 117 20.59 8.60 5.80
C LYS A 117 20.26 7.12 5.78
N ILE A 118 19.62 6.69 4.70
CA ILE A 118 19.31 5.28 4.44
C ILE A 118 20.57 4.57 3.94
N ASP A 119 20.87 3.43 4.54
CA ASP A 119 21.93 2.52 4.13
C ASP A 119 21.32 1.39 3.28
N PHE A 120 21.40 1.56 1.96
CA PHE A 120 20.88 0.60 0.99
C PHE A 120 21.73 -0.67 0.88
N ASP A 121 22.90 -0.72 1.51
CA ASP A 121 23.72 -1.94 1.56
C ASP A 121 23.24 -2.87 2.72
N GLN A 122 22.39 -2.33 3.62
CA GLN A 122 21.73 -3.07 4.70
C GLN A 122 20.22 -3.10 4.48
N VAL A 123 19.82 -3.71 3.37
CA VAL A 123 18.43 -3.84 2.92
C VAL A 123 17.98 -5.31 2.93
N GLY A 124 16.71 -5.56 3.23
CA GLY A 124 16.14 -6.90 3.14
C GLY A 124 14.67 -6.97 3.52
N LEU A 125 14.06 -8.13 3.27
CA LEU A 125 12.68 -8.44 3.61
C LEU A 125 12.55 -8.62 5.11
N LEU A 126 11.67 -7.86 5.76
CA LEU A 126 11.38 -8.02 7.18
C LEU A 126 10.67 -9.35 7.45
N ARG A 127 11.24 -10.18 8.32
CA ARG A 127 10.72 -11.52 8.64
C ARG A 127 10.43 -11.73 10.12
N ASP A 128 11.16 -11.04 11.00
CA ASP A 128 10.97 -11.17 12.44
C ASP A 128 11.37 -9.90 13.19
N VAL A 129 10.89 -9.75 14.41
CA VAL A 129 11.24 -8.64 15.30
C VAL A 129 11.44 -9.18 16.71
N ASP A 130 12.63 -8.92 17.25
CA ASP A 130 13.05 -9.39 18.55
C ASP A 130 13.63 -8.24 19.37
N LEU A 131 13.15 -8.08 20.61
CA LEU A 131 13.56 -7.00 21.51
C LEU A 131 15.08 -6.94 21.72
N LYS A 132 15.76 -8.10 21.77
CA LYS A 132 17.19 -8.22 22.04
C LYS A 132 18.02 -8.31 20.77
N ARG A 133 17.55 -9.06 19.76
CA ARG A 133 18.31 -9.32 18.53
C ARG A 133 18.16 -8.21 17.49
N GLY A 134 17.02 -7.51 17.45
CA GLY A 134 16.73 -6.43 16.50
C GLY A 134 15.64 -6.80 15.51
N LEU A 135 15.78 -6.33 14.27
CA LEU A 135 14.86 -6.68 13.17
C LEU A 135 15.50 -7.79 12.33
N GLY A 136 14.83 -8.93 12.24
CA GLY A 136 15.25 -10.06 11.42
C GLY A 136 14.87 -9.80 9.98
N ILE A 137 15.86 -9.76 9.09
CA ILE A 137 15.67 -9.62 7.65
C ILE A 137 16.19 -10.84 6.90
N VAL A 138 15.67 -11.06 5.70
CA VAL A 138 16.34 -11.86 4.67
C VAL A 138 16.87 -10.89 3.62
N ASP A 139 18.17 -10.88 3.42
CA ASP A 139 18.82 -10.01 2.45
C ASP A 139 18.75 -10.58 1.03
N LEU A 140 19.38 -9.88 0.08
CA LEU A 140 19.36 -10.26 -1.33
C LEU A 140 20.01 -11.63 -1.60
N ASP A 141 21.01 -12.01 -0.80
CA ASP A 141 21.67 -13.31 -0.90
C ASP A 141 20.81 -14.46 -0.32
N GLY A 142 19.62 -14.15 0.21
CA GLY A 142 18.75 -15.10 0.90
C GLY A 142 19.22 -15.43 2.32
N GLU A 143 20.21 -14.70 2.85
CA GLU A 143 20.74 -14.92 4.19
C GLU A 143 19.89 -14.20 5.25
N SER A 144 19.65 -14.89 6.37
CA SER A 144 18.98 -14.28 7.51
C SER A 144 19.94 -13.42 8.34
N LYS A 145 19.67 -12.13 8.44
CA LYS A 145 20.47 -11.15 9.20
C LYS A 145 19.62 -10.42 10.25
N TRP A 146 20.27 -9.85 11.26
CA TRP A 146 19.62 -9.04 12.29
C TRP A 146 20.11 -7.60 12.21
N LEU A 147 19.22 -6.68 11.85
CA LEU A 147 19.49 -5.25 11.89
C LEU A 147 19.35 -4.71 13.32
N LYS A 148 20.43 -4.09 13.82
CA LYS A 148 20.48 -3.46 15.16
C LYS A 148 20.37 -1.94 15.13
N SER A 149 20.21 -1.37 13.94
CA SER A 149 20.09 0.07 13.74
C SER A 149 18.94 0.64 14.59
N ALA A 150 19.17 1.79 15.22
CA ALA A 150 18.14 2.45 16.02
C ALA A 150 16.98 2.98 15.17
N SER A 151 17.20 3.12 13.87
CA SER A 151 16.19 3.56 12.92
C SER A 151 16.28 2.75 11.63
N ILE A 152 15.13 2.65 10.95
CA ILE A 152 14.99 2.03 9.65
C ILE A 152 14.18 2.92 8.73
N ALA A 153 14.24 2.64 7.44
CA ALA A 153 13.31 3.15 6.46
C ALA A 153 12.50 2.00 5.86
N VAL A 154 11.29 2.30 5.43
CA VAL A 154 10.56 1.50 4.44
C VAL A 154 10.75 2.23 3.10
N PRO A 155 11.77 1.90 2.29
CA PRO A 155 12.07 2.68 1.09
C PRO A 155 10.99 2.53 0.02
N HIS A 156 10.74 3.61 -0.72
CA HIS A 156 9.99 3.54 -1.98
C HIS A 156 10.77 2.68 -3.00
N PRO A 157 10.12 1.84 -3.81
CA PRO A 157 10.81 0.95 -4.76
C PRO A 157 11.78 1.65 -5.72
N ILE A 158 11.48 2.89 -6.13
CA ILE A 158 12.38 3.67 -7.02
C ILE A 158 13.77 3.92 -6.42
N LEU A 159 13.89 3.88 -5.08
CA LEU A 159 15.15 4.11 -4.37
C LEU A 159 15.94 2.81 -4.15
N ILE A 160 15.34 1.65 -4.40
CA ILE A 160 15.96 0.34 -4.25
C ILE A 160 16.77 0.05 -5.53
N LYS A 161 18.09 -0.11 -5.39
CA LYS A 161 18.99 -0.33 -6.54
C LYS A 161 18.77 -1.69 -7.21
N GLU A 162 18.69 -2.74 -6.40
CA GLU A 162 18.57 -4.15 -6.82
C GLU A 162 17.11 -4.61 -6.69
N LEU A 163 16.19 -3.80 -7.23
CA LEU A 163 14.75 -4.02 -7.10
C LEU A 163 14.30 -5.33 -7.76
N ASP A 164 14.85 -5.67 -8.91
CA ASP A 164 14.50 -6.89 -9.65
C ASP A 164 14.98 -8.15 -8.92
N ASP A 165 16.19 -8.14 -8.38
CA ASP A 165 16.72 -9.26 -7.60
C ASP A 165 15.87 -9.50 -6.33
N LEU A 166 15.39 -8.44 -5.67
CA LEU A 166 14.46 -8.55 -4.54
C LEU A 166 13.09 -9.11 -4.95
N ARG A 167 12.61 -8.84 -6.17
CA ARG A 167 11.37 -9.43 -6.70
C ARG A 167 11.53 -10.93 -6.91
N GLU A 168 12.66 -11.35 -7.48
CA GLU A 168 13.00 -12.77 -7.64
C GLU A 168 13.04 -13.48 -6.28
N LEU A 169 13.73 -12.89 -5.30
CA LEU A 169 13.80 -13.41 -3.93
C LEU A 169 12.41 -13.60 -3.30
N VAL A 170 11.52 -12.61 -3.43
CA VAL A 170 10.14 -12.72 -2.90
C VAL A 170 9.37 -13.86 -3.57
N GLY A 171 9.56 -14.04 -4.88
CA GLY A 171 9.01 -15.16 -5.64
C GLY A 171 9.51 -16.51 -5.13
N ASP A 172 10.82 -16.66 -4.96
CA ASP A 172 11.46 -17.89 -4.47
C ASP A 172 11.03 -18.27 -3.04
N LEU A 173 10.84 -17.26 -2.19
CA LEU A 173 10.35 -17.47 -0.82
C LEU A 173 8.84 -17.73 -0.74
N GLY A 174 8.10 -17.53 -1.83
CA GLY A 174 6.63 -17.55 -1.82
C GLY A 174 6.04 -16.48 -0.89
N ALA A 175 6.76 -15.39 -0.67
CA ALA A 175 6.36 -14.33 0.22
C ALA A 175 5.32 -13.44 -0.46
N ASN A 176 4.30 -13.01 0.29
CA ASN A 176 3.29 -12.08 -0.18
C ASN A 176 3.50 -10.70 0.48
N GLN A 177 3.33 -9.64 -0.30
CA GLN A 177 3.31 -8.27 0.22
C GLN A 177 1.90 -7.69 0.05
N PRO A 178 1.16 -7.42 1.15
CA PRO A 178 -0.17 -6.81 1.03
C PRO A 178 -0.13 -5.38 0.50
N ILE A 179 1.02 -4.71 0.67
CA ILE A 179 1.35 -3.46 0.00
C ILE A 179 2.27 -3.83 -1.14
N GLU A 180 1.93 -3.47 -2.37
CA GLU A 180 2.72 -3.81 -3.56
C GLU A 180 4.06 -3.04 -3.62
N GLN A 181 4.91 -3.08 -2.60
CA GLN A 181 6.15 -2.30 -2.58
C GLN A 181 7.05 -2.68 -3.76
N LEU A 182 7.40 -3.96 -3.90
CA LEU A 182 8.32 -4.39 -4.95
C LEU A 182 7.70 -4.30 -6.34
N TYR A 183 6.41 -4.61 -6.46
CA TYR A 183 5.72 -4.66 -7.75
C TYR A 183 5.07 -3.34 -8.17
N ARG A 184 5.11 -2.32 -7.31
CA ARG A 184 4.63 -0.99 -7.64
C ARG A 184 5.43 -0.44 -8.84
N PRO A 185 4.75 -0.01 -9.92
CA PRO A 185 5.41 0.56 -11.08
C PRO A 185 6.22 1.80 -10.71
N VAL A 186 7.45 1.86 -11.22
CA VAL A 186 8.38 2.97 -10.98
C VAL A 186 8.72 3.68 -12.27
N TYR A 187 8.87 5.01 -12.22
CA TYR A 187 9.15 5.85 -13.39
C TYR A 187 10.25 6.86 -13.08
N GLN A 188 11.11 7.11 -14.06
CA GLN A 188 12.13 8.16 -14.02
C GLN A 188 11.97 9.09 -15.22
N PRO A 189 12.33 10.37 -15.08
CA PRO A 189 12.33 11.27 -16.24
C PRO A 189 13.36 10.80 -17.25
N THR A 190 12.96 10.77 -18.52
CA THR A 190 13.91 10.69 -19.64
C THR A 190 14.81 11.92 -19.67
N LYS A 191 15.95 11.85 -20.36
CA LYS A 191 16.88 12.99 -20.47
C LYS A 191 16.19 14.22 -21.02
N GLU A 192 15.32 14.03 -22.00
CA GLU A 192 14.53 15.07 -22.66
C GLU A 192 13.51 15.69 -21.70
N GLN A 193 12.88 14.87 -20.84
CA GLN A 193 11.90 15.35 -19.86
C GLN A 193 12.54 16.17 -18.74
N THR A 194 13.81 15.96 -18.40
CA THR A 194 14.46 16.64 -17.25
C THR A 194 14.36 18.17 -17.28
N VAL A 195 14.34 18.77 -18.47
CA VAL A 195 14.28 20.23 -18.65
C VAL A 195 12.84 20.77 -18.78
N LEU A 196 11.85 19.89 -18.93
CA LEU A 196 10.45 20.27 -19.09
C LEU A 196 9.81 20.62 -17.76
N THR A 197 8.78 21.47 -17.79
CA THR A 197 7.92 21.79 -16.64
C THR A 197 6.55 21.09 -16.71
N SER A 198 6.25 20.41 -17.81
CA SER A 198 5.07 19.58 -17.99
C SER A 198 5.35 18.33 -18.83
N ILE A 199 4.59 17.27 -18.59
CA ILE A 199 4.63 16.00 -19.32
C ILE A 199 3.31 15.85 -20.05
N ARG A 200 3.37 15.55 -21.36
CA ARG A 200 2.20 15.40 -22.24
C ARG A 200 2.01 13.98 -22.77
N ASP A 201 2.83 13.03 -22.32
CA ASP A 201 2.78 11.61 -22.71
C ASP A 201 1.41 10.98 -22.42
N TYR A 202 0.67 11.55 -21.47
CA TYR A 202 -0.68 11.14 -21.06
C TYR A 202 -1.75 12.15 -21.47
N ALA A 203 -1.47 13.10 -22.36
CA ALA A 203 -2.49 13.99 -22.91
C ALA A 203 -3.33 13.25 -23.98
N GLY A 204 -4.50 13.80 -24.35
CA GLY A 204 -5.33 13.20 -25.40
C GLY A 204 -6.22 12.05 -24.95
N GLY A 205 -6.33 11.82 -23.65
CA GLY A 205 -7.11 10.71 -23.11
C GLY A 205 -8.59 11.05 -23.05
N MET A 206 -9.35 10.56 -24.03
CA MET A 206 -10.78 10.85 -24.11
C MET A 206 -11.62 10.03 -23.13
N PHE A 207 -12.53 10.70 -22.42
CA PHE A 207 -13.61 10.10 -21.64
C PHE A 207 -14.94 10.64 -22.14
N GLU A 208 -15.92 9.75 -22.32
CA GLU A 208 -17.26 10.12 -22.78
C GLU A 208 -17.93 11.17 -21.88
N GLN A 209 -17.65 11.11 -20.58
CA GLN A 209 -18.10 12.09 -19.59
C GLN A 209 -17.01 12.36 -18.56
N LEU A 210 -16.89 13.61 -18.12
CA LEU A 210 -16.01 14.00 -17.01
C LEU A 210 -16.31 13.17 -15.74
N ASN A 211 -17.57 12.84 -15.46
CA ASN A 211 -17.95 11.96 -14.35
C ASN A 211 -17.22 10.61 -14.35
N PHE A 212 -16.90 10.06 -15.52
CA PHE A 212 -16.15 8.81 -15.61
C PHE A 212 -14.69 9.00 -15.19
N ALA A 213 -14.04 10.07 -15.65
CA ALA A 213 -12.68 10.43 -15.23
C ALA A 213 -12.63 10.71 -13.71
N LEU A 214 -13.57 11.50 -13.18
CA LEU A 214 -13.69 11.78 -11.74
C LEU A 214 -13.92 10.50 -10.92
N GLY A 215 -14.75 9.58 -11.43
CA GLY A 215 -14.97 8.28 -10.81
C GLY A 215 -13.72 7.41 -10.77
N VAL A 216 -12.88 7.46 -11.81
CA VAL A 216 -11.56 6.80 -11.82
C VAL A 216 -10.65 7.41 -10.76
N CYS A 217 -10.51 8.73 -10.72
CA CYS A 217 -9.70 9.43 -9.71
C CYS A 217 -10.11 9.06 -8.28
N ARG A 218 -11.43 9.07 -7.99
CA ARG A 218 -11.96 8.69 -6.67
C ARG A 218 -11.62 7.25 -6.30
N ARG A 219 -11.80 6.29 -7.21
CA ARG A 219 -11.46 4.88 -6.96
C ARG A 219 -9.98 4.65 -6.73
N LEU A 220 -9.13 5.45 -7.38
CA LEU A 220 -7.68 5.40 -7.22
C LEU A 220 -7.17 6.24 -6.03
N GLY A 221 -8.06 6.93 -5.30
CA GLY A 221 -7.69 7.74 -4.14
C GLY A 221 -7.08 9.11 -4.47
N TYR A 222 -7.20 9.59 -5.70
CA TYR A 222 -6.68 10.89 -6.11
C TYR A 222 -7.76 11.98 -6.00
N PRO A 223 -7.62 12.96 -5.08
CA PRO A 223 -8.53 14.09 -5.04
C PRO A 223 -8.42 14.94 -6.31
N VAL A 224 -9.55 15.52 -6.74
CA VAL A 224 -9.59 16.42 -7.91
C VAL A 224 -9.82 17.85 -7.45
N ARG A 225 -8.98 18.79 -7.92
CA ARG A 225 -9.03 20.22 -7.60
C ARG A 225 -8.81 21.05 -8.85
N GLY A 226 -9.77 21.91 -9.19
CA GLY A 226 -9.66 22.81 -10.35
C GLY A 226 -9.43 22.08 -11.68
N GLY A 227 -10.00 20.88 -11.83
CA GLY A 227 -9.83 20.03 -13.01
C GLY A 227 -8.54 19.19 -13.03
N TYR A 228 -7.77 19.18 -11.95
CA TYR A 228 -6.56 18.35 -11.81
C TYR A 228 -6.77 17.26 -10.78
N ALA A 229 -6.49 16.01 -11.15
CA ALA A 229 -6.19 14.97 -10.16
C ALA A 229 -4.86 15.32 -9.48
N THR A 230 -4.81 15.25 -8.14
CA THR A 230 -3.61 15.64 -7.39
C THR A 230 -3.03 14.50 -6.57
N CYS A 231 -1.70 14.43 -6.56
CA CYS A 231 -0.93 13.52 -5.72
C CYS A 231 0.19 14.32 -5.02
N LYS A 232 0.09 14.44 -3.70
CA LYS A 232 1.08 15.16 -2.91
C LYS A 232 2.06 14.17 -2.29
N VAL A 233 3.32 14.27 -2.70
CA VAL A 233 4.40 13.42 -2.19
C VAL A 233 5.32 14.25 -1.30
N TRP A 234 5.73 13.65 -0.19
CA TRP A 234 6.66 14.27 0.74
C TRP A 234 8.03 13.65 0.55
N GLU A 235 8.88 14.36 -0.18
CA GLU A 235 10.25 13.99 -0.46
C GLU A 235 11.15 15.18 -0.09
N GLY A 236 12.04 14.98 0.88
CA GLY A 236 12.76 16.08 1.51
C GLY A 236 11.86 16.99 2.36
N ASN A 237 12.23 18.28 2.45
CA ASN A 237 11.60 19.23 3.39
C ASN A 237 10.36 19.94 2.83
N ASP A 238 10.30 20.15 1.51
CA ASP A 238 9.23 20.88 0.84
C ASP A 238 8.47 19.94 -0.11
N PRO A 239 7.24 19.52 0.23
CA PRO A 239 6.49 18.64 -0.65
C PRO A 239 6.12 19.35 -1.95
N LEU A 240 6.31 18.64 -3.05
CA LEU A 240 5.75 18.98 -4.35
C LEU A 240 4.40 18.25 -4.51
N GLU A 241 3.52 18.84 -5.32
CA GLU A 241 2.24 18.22 -5.68
C GLU A 241 2.24 17.95 -7.20
N ALA A 242 2.10 16.68 -7.57
CA ALA A 242 1.80 16.29 -8.93
C ALA A 242 0.34 16.64 -9.24
N ARG A 243 0.10 17.25 -10.40
CA ARG A 243 -1.23 17.63 -10.89
C ARG A 243 -1.38 17.16 -12.32
N TYR A 244 -2.40 16.34 -12.56
CA TYR A 244 -2.70 15.82 -13.87
C TYR A 244 -4.08 16.30 -14.31
N TYR A 245 -4.15 17.02 -15.43
CA TYR A 245 -5.40 17.58 -15.92
C TYR A 245 -6.33 16.48 -16.42
N VAL A 246 -7.56 16.46 -15.89
CA VAL A 246 -8.60 15.47 -16.22
C VAL A 246 -9.90 16.11 -16.73
N GLY A 247 -9.92 17.43 -16.89
CA GLY A 247 -11.10 18.18 -17.35
C GLY A 247 -11.69 19.12 -16.31
N ALA A 248 -12.26 20.24 -16.76
CA ALA A 248 -12.90 21.26 -15.92
C ALA A 248 -14.31 21.65 -16.38
N GLU A 249 -14.88 20.91 -17.33
CA GLU A 249 -16.19 21.15 -17.93
C GLU A 249 -17.34 20.63 -17.04
N TYR A 250 -18.57 20.65 -17.58
CA TYR A 250 -19.72 20.03 -16.92
C TYR A 250 -19.53 18.52 -16.74
N PRO A 251 -20.05 17.91 -15.66
CA PRO A 251 -19.83 16.49 -15.37
C PRO A 251 -20.26 15.51 -16.48
N GLU A 252 -21.29 15.86 -17.25
CA GLU A 252 -21.82 15.07 -18.36
C GLU A 252 -21.17 15.39 -19.71
N ALA A 253 -20.29 16.39 -19.77
CA ALA A 253 -19.59 16.75 -20.98
C ALA A 253 -18.43 15.78 -21.25
N GLU A 254 -18.16 15.55 -22.53
CA GLU A 254 -16.95 14.86 -22.98
C GLU A 254 -15.71 15.60 -22.48
N THR A 255 -14.66 14.85 -22.14
CA THR A 255 -13.42 15.46 -21.65
C THR A 255 -12.18 14.74 -22.15
N GLU A 256 -11.09 15.49 -22.20
CA GLU A 256 -9.77 15.04 -22.65
C GLU A 256 -8.76 15.29 -21.54
N THR A 257 -7.92 14.29 -21.24
CA THR A 257 -6.80 14.49 -20.31
C THR A 257 -5.74 15.41 -20.90
N GLY A 258 -5.10 16.19 -20.04
CA GLY A 258 -4.09 17.17 -20.43
C GLY A 258 -2.72 16.81 -19.89
N GLU A 259 -2.00 17.84 -19.45
CA GLU A 259 -0.63 17.70 -18.96
C GLU A 259 -0.54 17.26 -17.50
N LEU A 260 0.56 16.58 -17.19
CA LEU A 260 1.05 16.34 -15.83
C LEU A 260 2.11 17.39 -15.50
N ILE A 261 1.89 18.15 -14.44
CA ILE A 261 2.84 19.14 -13.90
C ILE A 261 3.15 18.83 -12.44
N PHE A 262 4.27 19.36 -11.95
CA PHE A 262 4.63 19.32 -10.54
C PHE A 262 4.73 20.74 -10.02
N VAL A 263 4.02 21.04 -8.93
CA VAL A 263 3.98 22.39 -8.38
C VAL A 263 4.58 22.45 -6.99
N ASN A 264 5.28 23.55 -6.72
CA ASN A 264 5.82 23.84 -5.39
C ASN A 264 4.77 24.49 -4.46
N LYS A 265 5.17 24.79 -3.22
CA LYS A 265 4.31 25.46 -2.22
C LYS A 265 3.74 26.81 -2.71
N LYS A 266 4.42 27.49 -3.64
CA LYS A 266 3.98 28.76 -4.26
C LYS A 266 3.07 28.56 -5.46
N GLN A 267 2.60 27.33 -5.73
CA GLN A 267 1.74 26.98 -6.85
C GLN A 267 2.40 27.17 -8.23
N GLN A 268 3.74 27.16 -8.27
CA GLN A 268 4.51 27.32 -9.50
C GLN A 268 4.98 25.97 -10.01
N ALA A 269 4.83 25.72 -11.32
CA ALA A 269 5.39 24.55 -11.97
C ALA A 269 6.92 24.57 -11.88
N VAL A 270 7.52 23.41 -11.62
CA VAL A 270 8.98 23.24 -11.53
C VAL A 270 9.47 22.31 -12.65
N ALA A 271 10.77 22.41 -12.98
CA ALA A 271 11.38 21.54 -13.97
C ALA A 271 11.53 20.11 -13.41
N MET A 272 11.42 19.07 -14.25
CA MET A 272 11.49 17.68 -13.80
C MET A 272 12.81 17.33 -13.10
N ARG A 273 13.92 17.98 -13.46
CA ARG A 273 15.21 17.85 -12.76
C ARG A 273 15.17 18.29 -11.28
N ASP A 274 14.22 19.15 -10.93
CA ASP A 274 14.04 19.68 -9.57
C ASP A 274 12.94 18.87 -8.82
N VAL A 275 12.36 17.86 -9.47
CA VAL A 275 11.39 16.92 -8.88
C VAL A 275 12.15 15.68 -8.40
N GLY A 276 11.98 15.33 -7.13
CA GLY A 276 12.63 14.12 -6.60
C GLY A 276 12.05 12.82 -7.21
N PRO A 277 12.84 11.73 -7.19
CA PRO A 277 12.48 10.48 -7.87
C PRO A 277 11.17 9.86 -7.38
N VAL A 278 10.87 9.91 -6.08
CA VAL A 278 9.62 9.37 -5.54
C VAL A 278 8.43 10.20 -6.01
N THR A 279 8.54 11.52 -5.93
CA THR A 279 7.51 12.45 -6.38
C THR A 279 7.20 12.26 -7.86
N PHE A 280 8.24 12.22 -8.69
CA PHE A 280 8.10 12.02 -10.13
C PHE A 280 7.40 10.70 -10.43
N SER A 281 7.91 9.61 -9.86
CA SER A 281 7.39 8.25 -10.07
C SER A 281 5.91 8.15 -9.72
N GLU A 282 5.49 8.68 -8.58
CA GLU A 282 4.09 8.64 -8.14
C GLU A 282 3.16 9.54 -8.96
N GLY A 283 3.66 10.70 -9.41
CA GLY A 283 2.92 11.57 -10.33
C GLY A 283 2.65 10.90 -11.68
N VAL A 284 3.67 10.24 -12.25
CA VAL A 284 3.54 9.48 -13.50
C VAL A 284 2.64 8.26 -13.31
N ARG A 285 2.77 7.54 -12.19
CA ARG A 285 1.89 6.42 -11.85
C ARG A 285 0.42 6.84 -11.80
N MET A 286 0.12 7.99 -11.16
CA MET A 286 -1.22 8.59 -11.15
C MET A 286 -1.72 8.87 -12.57
N ALA A 287 -0.94 9.62 -13.37
CA ALA A 287 -1.33 10.01 -14.72
C ALA A 287 -1.57 8.78 -15.62
N SER A 288 -0.65 7.81 -15.59
CA SER A 288 -0.74 6.53 -16.32
C SER A 288 -1.99 5.74 -15.93
N ALA A 289 -2.25 5.56 -14.62
CA ALA A 289 -3.38 4.78 -14.14
C ALA A 289 -4.73 5.40 -14.53
N ILE A 290 -4.83 6.73 -14.51
CA ILE A 290 -6.03 7.45 -14.97
C ILE A 290 -6.15 7.33 -16.50
N TYR A 291 -5.08 7.63 -17.24
CA TYR A 291 -5.04 7.59 -18.71
C TYR A 291 -5.37 6.20 -19.28
N ALA A 292 -4.98 5.12 -18.58
CA ALA A 292 -5.31 3.76 -18.96
C ALA A 292 -6.82 3.44 -18.96
N LYS A 293 -7.65 4.30 -18.34
CA LYS A 293 -9.12 4.14 -18.30
C LYS A 293 -9.86 4.97 -19.36
N ARG A 294 -9.12 5.70 -20.22
CA ARG A 294 -9.69 6.41 -21.37
C ARG A 294 -10.41 5.45 -22.32
N LYS A 295 -11.26 6.00 -23.17
CA LYS A 295 -11.83 5.29 -24.31
C LYS A 295 -10.71 4.86 -25.26
N VAL A 296 -10.69 3.59 -25.62
CA VAL A 296 -9.80 3.06 -26.67
C VAL A 296 -10.68 2.77 -27.87
N GLU A 297 -10.40 3.40 -29.01
CA GLU A 297 -11.06 3.05 -30.26
C GLU A 297 -10.69 1.60 -30.62
N LYS A 298 -11.69 0.74 -30.81
CA LYS A 298 -11.45 -0.57 -31.41
C LYS A 298 -11.08 -0.32 -32.86
N GLN A 299 -9.85 -0.62 -33.25
CA GLN A 299 -9.54 -0.77 -34.67
C GLN A 299 -10.37 -1.96 -35.18
N GLU A 300 -11.39 -1.67 -35.98
CA GLU A 300 -11.97 -2.67 -36.86
C GLU A 300 -10.85 -3.11 -37.79
N SER A 301 -10.39 -4.34 -37.61
CA SER A 301 -9.52 -5.03 -38.56
C SER A 301 -10.22 -5.02 -39.92
N ALA A 302 -9.78 -4.14 -40.80
CA ALA A 302 -10.15 -4.14 -42.20
C ALA A 302 -9.57 -5.41 -42.84
N GLU A 303 -10.31 -6.51 -42.77
CA GLU A 303 -10.18 -7.58 -43.75
C GLU A 303 -10.88 -7.09 -45.03
N SER A 304 -10.07 -6.73 -46.02
CA SER A 304 -10.46 -6.61 -47.42
C SER A 304 -9.38 -7.25 -48.28
#